data_AF-A0A4P5R2Y1-F1
#
_entry.id   AF-A0A4P5R2Y1-F1
#
_cell.length_a   1.000
_cell.length_b   1.000
_cell.length_c   1.000
_cell.angle_alpha   90.00
_cell.angle_beta   90.00
_cell.angle_gamma   90.00
#
_symmetry.space_group_name_H-M   'P 1'
#
loop_
_entity.id
_entity.type
_entity.pdbx_description
1 polymer ?
#
loop_
_entity_poly.entity_id
_entity_poly.type
_entity_poly.pdbx_seq_one_letter_code
_entity_poly.pdbx_strand_id
1 'polypeptide(L)' 'MAKNSKYEELDEEWRAIGLAAPARRALVDAKLYKVSDLRKISLEDLTNLHGMGKSAIARLKVVMRGKKITFRN' A
#
# COMPACT_ATOMS: atom_id res chain seq x y z
N MET A 1 26.25 3.90 5.83
CA MET A 1 24.95 4.40 5.34
C MET A 1 24.12 3.19 4.92
N ALA A 2 23.33 2.60 5.82
CA ALA A 2 22.54 1.40 5.50
C ALA A 2 21.34 1.29 6.46
N LYS A 3 20.21 1.90 6.08
CA LYS A 3 18.91 1.65 6.70
C LYS A 3 17.80 1.55 5.64
N ASN A 4 18.15 1.08 4.44
CA ASN A 4 17.26 1.00 3.27
C ASN A 4 16.79 -0.43 2.93
N SER A 5 17.54 -1.48 3.28
CA SER A 5 17.23 -2.88 2.91
C SER A 5 15.83 -3.30 3.33
N LYS A 6 15.49 -3.06 4.61
CA LYS A 6 14.24 -3.58 5.18
C LYS A 6 12.99 -2.96 4.55
N TYR A 7 13.03 -1.67 4.19
CA TYR A 7 11.89 -1.04 3.49
C TYR A 7 11.79 -1.51 2.05
N GLU A 8 12.93 -1.72 1.39
CA GLU A 8 12.96 -2.25 0.01
C GLU A 8 12.42 -3.68 -0.05
N GLU A 9 12.76 -4.52 0.92
CA GLU A 9 12.20 -5.88 1.02
C GLU A 9 10.69 -5.85 1.32
N LEU A 10 10.23 -4.93 2.18
CA LEU A 10 8.82 -4.85 2.59
C LEU A 10 7.92 -4.11 1.59
N ASP A 11 8.50 -3.31 0.68
CA ASP A 11 7.76 -2.52 -0.31
C ASP A 11 7.78 -3.08 -1.73
N GLU A 12 8.34 -4.28 -1.93
CA GLU A 12 8.52 -4.90 -3.24
C GLU A 12 7.20 -4.99 -4.03
N GLU A 13 6.13 -5.51 -3.43
CA GLU A 13 4.84 -5.63 -4.12
C GLU A 13 4.26 -4.23 -4.47
N TRP A 14 4.49 -3.23 -3.62
CA TRP A 14 4.05 -1.87 -3.86
C TRP A 14 4.83 -1.19 -4.98
N ARG A 15 6.14 -1.46 -5.10
CA ARG A 15 6.97 -1.03 -6.23
C ARG A 15 6.51 -1.69 -7.53
N ALA A 16 6.27 -3.00 -7.51
CA ALA A 16 5.85 -3.77 -8.68
C ALA A 16 4.53 -3.26 -9.28
N ILE A 17 3.61 -2.74 -8.45
CA ILE A 17 2.37 -2.14 -8.95
C ILE A 17 2.49 -0.63 -9.28
N GLY A 18 3.67 -0.03 -9.13
CA GLY A 18 3.94 1.36 -9.54
C GLY A 18 3.54 2.42 -8.52
N LEU A 19 3.52 2.11 -7.22
CA LEU A 19 3.28 3.13 -6.20
C LEU A 19 4.51 4.03 -5.98
N ALA A 20 4.27 5.33 -5.82
CA ALA A 20 5.30 6.31 -5.48
C ALA A 20 5.84 6.09 -4.06
N ALA A 21 7.08 6.51 -3.81
CA ALA A 21 7.79 6.26 -2.55
C ALA A 21 7.01 6.68 -1.28
N PRO A 22 6.29 7.83 -1.23
CA PRO A 22 5.50 8.20 -0.04
C PRO A 22 4.38 7.19 0.27
N ALA A 23 3.65 6.74 -0.74
CA ALA A 23 2.57 5.77 -0.55
C ALA A 23 3.11 4.39 -0.11
N ARG A 24 4.25 3.98 -0.67
CA ARG A 24 4.91 2.72 -0.27
C ARG A 24 5.32 2.75 1.20
N ARG A 25 5.96 3.84 1.64
CA ARG A 25 6.35 4.05 3.04
C ARG A 25 5.14 4.02 3.96
N ALA A 26 4.08 4.73 3.61
CA ALA A 26 2.83 4.75 4.36
C ALA A 26 2.24 3.34 4.58
N LEU A 27 2.27 2.49 3.55
CA LEU A 27 1.79 1.11 3.64
C LEU A 27 2.70 0.25 4.54
N VAL A 28 4.02 0.35 4.38
CA VAL A 28 4.98 -0.38 5.21
C VAL A 28 4.89 0.05 6.68
N ASP A 29 4.76 1.34 6.95
CA ASP A 29 4.59 1.88 8.31
C ASP A 29 3.26 1.41 8.94
N ALA A 30 2.22 1.26 8.13
CA ALA A 30 0.94 0.65 8.53
C ALA A 30 0.98 -0.90 8.60
N LYS A 31 2.16 -1.53 8.41
CA LYS A 31 2.35 -2.98 8.38
C LYS A 31 1.53 -3.71 7.30
N LEU A 32 1.27 -3.02 6.20
CA LEU A 32 0.65 -3.55 4.99
C LEU A 32 1.77 -3.82 3.99
N TYR A 33 2.19 -5.07 3.86
CA TYR A 33 3.34 -5.44 3.02
C TYR A 33 2.93 -6.04 1.68
N LYS A 34 1.66 -6.47 1.57
CA LYS A 34 1.11 -7.08 0.37
C LYS A 34 -0.31 -6.63 0.06
N VAL A 35 -0.75 -6.78 -1.19
CA VAL A 35 -2.10 -6.37 -1.61
C VAL A 35 -3.20 -7.06 -0.80
N SER A 36 -2.98 -8.30 -0.36
CA SER A 36 -3.94 -9.03 0.47
C SER A 36 -4.10 -8.46 1.89
N ASP A 37 -3.12 -7.69 2.38
CA ASP A 37 -3.24 -7.01 3.68
C ASP A 37 -4.27 -5.88 3.64
N LEU A 38 -4.67 -5.39 2.46
CA LEU A 38 -5.71 -4.37 2.32
C LEU A 38 -7.09 -4.86 2.81
N ARG A 39 -7.28 -6.17 3.01
CA ARG A 39 -8.46 -6.74 3.69
C ARG A 39 -8.54 -6.38 5.17
N LYS A 40 -7.43 -5.91 5.76
CA LYS A 40 -7.31 -5.60 7.20
C LYS A 40 -7.64 -4.14 7.53
N ILE A 41 -7.72 -3.27 6.53
CA ILE A 41 -7.88 -1.82 6.69
C ILE A 41 -9.11 -1.33 5.93
N SER A 42 -9.79 -0.31 6.45
CA SER A 42 -10.89 0.33 5.74
C SER A 42 -10.36 1.30 4.67
N LEU A 43 -11.22 1.71 3.73
CA LEU A 43 -10.84 2.75 2.77
C LEU A 43 -10.55 4.08 3.48
N GLU A 44 -11.30 4.41 4.53
CA GLU A 44 -11.14 5.64 5.30
C GLU A 44 -9.77 5.66 6.00
N ASP A 45 -9.45 4.60 6.75
CA ASP A 45 -8.15 4.44 7.42
C ASP A 45 -6.99 4.56 6.42
N LEU A 46 -7.12 3.91 5.25
CA LEU A 46 -6.13 4.00 4.18
C LEU A 46 -5.96 5.44 3.68
N THR A 47 -7.06 6.16 3.46
CA THR A 47 -7.03 7.55 2.98
C THR A 47 -6.43 8.52 4.01
N ASN A 48 -6.49 8.17 5.30
CA ASN A 48 -5.91 8.95 6.38
C ASN A 48 -4.40 8.71 6.58
N LEU A 49 -3.81 7.72 5.90
CA LEU A 49 -2.36 7.48 5.99
C LEU A 49 -1.57 8.65 5.37
N HIS A 50 -0.62 9.18 6.13
CA HIS A 50 0.27 10.24 5.66
C HIS A 50 1.11 9.75 4.47
N GLY A 51 0.98 10.40 3.32
CA GLY A 51 1.63 10.00 2.06
C GLY A 51 0.71 9.24 1.10
N MET A 52 -0.54 8.96 1.49
CA MET A 52 -1.52 8.32 0.61
C MET A 52 -2.28 9.33 -0.25
N GLY A 53 -1.86 9.46 -1.51
CA GLY A 53 -2.52 10.33 -2.50
C GLY A 53 -3.66 9.66 -3.27
N LYS A 54 -4.50 10.48 -3.92
CA LYS A 54 -5.61 10.03 -4.79
C LYS A 54 -5.16 9.01 -5.86
N SER A 55 -3.99 9.22 -6.44
CA SER A 55 -3.41 8.33 -7.46
C SER A 55 -3.04 6.95 -6.90
N ALA A 56 -2.46 6.90 -5.70
CA ALA A 56 -2.13 5.64 -5.02
C ALA A 56 -3.41 4.85 -4.69
N ILE A 57 -4.43 5.52 -4.15
CA ILE A 57 -5.73 4.90 -3.84
C ILE A 57 -6.38 4.34 -5.11
N ALA A 58 -6.39 5.12 -6.20
CA ALA A 58 -6.93 4.66 -7.48
C ALA A 58 -6.19 3.41 -8.00
N ARG A 59 -4.85 3.41 -7.91
CA ARG A 59 -4.05 2.26 -8.32
C ARG A 59 -4.35 1.02 -7.47
N LEU A 60 -4.42 1.18 -6.15
CA LEU A 60 -4.77 0.09 -5.24
C LEU A 60 -6.15 -0.51 -5.57
N LYS A 61 -7.18 0.32 -5.80
CA LYS A 61 -8.51 -0.15 -6.20
C LYS A 61 -8.50 -0.97 -7.50
N VAL A 62 -7.69 -0.58 -8.50
CA VAL A 62 -7.55 -1.32 -9.76
C VAL A 62 -6.93 -2.70 -9.49
N VAL A 63 -5.84 -2.76 -8.71
CA VAL A 63 -5.17 -4.03 -8.40
C VAL A 63 -6.07 -4.94 -7.56
N MET A 64 -6.76 -4.39 -6.56
CA MET A 64 -7.71 -5.11 -5.71
C MET A 64 -8.85 -5.73 -6.52
N ARG A 65 -9.42 -4.98 -7.48
CA ARG A 65 -10.44 -5.51 -8.39
C ARG A 65 -9.92 -6.70 -9.20
N GLY A 66 -8.71 -6.61 -9.75
CA GLY A 66 -8.07 -7.72 -10.46
C GLY A 66 -7.87 -8.96 -9.60
N LYS A 67 -7.61 -8.78 -8.29
CA LYS A 67 -7.40 -9.86 -7.32
C LYS A 67 -8.68 -10.29 -6.57
N LYS A 68 -9.85 -9.72 -6.87
CA LYS A 68 -11.12 -9.94 -6.13
C LYS A 68 -10.95 -9.73 -4.61
N ILE A 69 -10.25 -8.65 -4.26
CA ILE A 69 -10.03 -8.20 -2.88
C ILE A 69 -10.87 -6.94 -2.65
N THR A 70 -11.43 -6.81 -1.45
CA THR A 70 -12.11 -5.60 -0.97
C THR A 70 -11.46 -5.12 0.32
N PHE A 71 -11.66 -3.85 0.65
CA PHE A 71 -11.25 -3.30 1.95
C PHE A 71 -12.04 -3.98 3.07
N ARG A 72 -11.55 -3.81 4.29
CA ARG A 72 -12.35 -4.10 5.49
C ARG A 72 -13.59 -3.21 5.48
N ASN A 73 -14.74 -3.80 5.78
CA ASN A 73 -15.97 -3.04 6.05
C ASN A 73 -15.84 -2.21 7.34
#